data_AF-A0A539D057-F1
#
_entry.id   AF-A0A539D057-F1
#
_cell.length_a   1.000
_cell.length_b   1.000
_cell.length_c   1.000
_cell.angle_alpha   90.00
_cell.angle_beta   90.00
_cell.angle_gamma   90.00
#
_symmetry.space_group_name_H-M   'P 1'
#
loop_
_entity.id
_entity.type
_entity.pdbx_description
1 polymer ?
#
loop_
_entity_poly.entity_id
_entity_poly.type
_entity_poly.pdbx_seq_one_letter_code
_entity_poly.pdbx_strand_id
1 'polypeptide(L)' 'EAHLTLARLKDARRLTQLVARHSSYEIAAVPVKSVCLMRSDRDRGGSVYTELHSVNLRA' A
#
# COMPACT_ATOMS: atom_id res chain seq x y z
N GLU A 1 4.93 11.18 -6.94
CA GLU A 1 3.65 11.07 -6.23
C GLU A 1 3.61 9.74 -5.48
N ALA A 2 3.24 9.74 -4.20
CA ALA A 2 3.19 8.53 -3.37
C ALA A 2 1.74 8.07 -3.20
N HIS A 3 1.49 6.76 -3.28
CA HIS A 3 0.14 6.19 -3.16
C HIS A 3 0.16 4.90 -2.34
N LEU A 4 -0.95 4.61 -1.65
CA LEU A 4 -1.19 3.33 -0.98
C LEU A 4 -2.16 2.51 -1.82
N THR A 5 -1.72 1.34 -2.29
CA THR A 5 -2.60 0.43 -3.04
C THR A 5 -3.49 -0.35 -2.07
N LEU A 6 -4.79 -0.08 -2.08
CA LEU A 6 -5.76 -0.78 -1.22
C LEU A 6 -6.20 -2.14 -1.79
N ALA A 7 -6.43 -2.21 -3.11
CA ALA A 7 -6.90 -3.42 -3.77
C ALA A 7 -6.55 -3.41 -5.26
N ARG A 8 -6.49 -4.60 -5.87
CA ARG A 8 -6.42 -4.79 -7.33
C ARG A 8 -7.70 -5.49 -7.79
N LEU A 9 -8.49 -4.82 -8.62
CA LEU A 9 -9.71 -5.41 -9.17
C LEU A 9 -9.43 -6.12 -10.49
N LYS A 10 -10.09 -7.26 -10.71
CA LYS A 10 -10.08 -7.95 -12.02
C LYS A 10 -11.09 -7.34 -13.01
N ASP A 11 -12.14 -6.66 -12.51
CA ASP A 11 -13.12 -5.93 -13.30
C ASP A 11 -13.38 -4.55 -12.66
N ALA A 12 -13.20 -3.49 -13.44
CA ALA A 12 -13.29 -2.09 -13.00
C ALA A 12 -14.69 -1.47 -13.17
N ARG A 13 -15.67 -2.17 -13.76
CA ARG A 13 -17.00 -1.59 -14.08
C ARG A 13 -17.75 -1.02 -12.88
N ARG A 14 -17.46 -1.47 -11.65
CA ARG A 14 -18.08 -1.00 -10.41
C ARG A 14 -17.21 -0.01 -9.61
N LEU A 15 -16.01 0.31 -10.09
CA LEU A 15 -15.03 1.11 -9.33
C LEU A 15 -15.44 2.59 -9.23
N THR A 16 -16.04 3.15 -10.29
CA THR A 16 -16.33 4.59 -10.37
C THR A 16 -17.26 5.07 -9.24
N GLN A 17 -18.28 4.30 -8.90
CA GLN A 17 -19.20 4.65 -7.81
C GLN A 17 -18.56 4.50 -6.42
N LEU A 18 -17.66 3.52 -6.25
CA LEU A 18 -16.94 3.29 -5.00
C LEU A 18 -15.93 4.41 -4.73
N VAL A 19 -15.15 4.79 -5.75
CA VAL A 19 -14.06 5.78 -5.60
C VAL A 19 -14.59 7.21 -5.52
N ALA A 20 -15.68 7.54 -6.21
CA ALA A 20 -16.24 8.89 -6.20
C ALA A 20 -16.57 9.40 -4.79
N ARG A 21 -17.07 8.52 -3.90
CA ARG A 21 -17.44 8.86 -2.51
C ARG A 21 -16.24 9.13 -1.60
N HIS A 22 -15.03 8.73 -2.01
CA HIS A 22 -13.82 8.80 -1.18
C HIS A 22 -12.70 9.62 -1.82
N SER A 23 -12.97 10.31 -2.92
CA SER A 23 -11.97 11.04 -3.71
C SER A 23 -11.27 12.19 -2.96
N SER A 24 -11.92 12.76 -1.95
CA SER A 24 -11.37 13.83 -1.09
C SER A 24 -11.33 13.44 0.39
N TYR A 25 -11.39 12.14 0.69
CA TYR A 25 -11.43 11.66 2.07
C TYR A 25 -10.03 11.67 2.67
N GLU A 26 -9.82 12.47 3.72
CA GLU A 26 -8.59 12.41 4.49
C GLU A 26 -8.60 11.15 5.37
N ILE A 27 -7.69 10.22 5.08
CA ILE A 27 -7.57 8.97 5.85
C ILE A 27 -6.77 9.23 7.12
N ALA A 28 -5.54 9.72 6.98
CA ALA A 28 -4.65 10.09 8.08
C ALA A 28 -3.42 10.83 7.54
N ALA A 29 -2.86 11.72 8.36
CA ALA A 29 -1.48 12.18 8.22
C ALA A 29 -0.56 11.28 9.05
N VAL A 30 0.33 10.52 8.39
CA VAL A 30 1.23 9.57 9.06
C VAL A 30 2.68 10.00 8.83
N PRO A 31 3.45 10.34 9.88
CA PRO A 31 4.87 10.64 9.72
C PRO A 31 5.64 9.37 9.34
N VAL A 32 6.52 9.46 8.34
CA VAL A 32 7.38 8.35 7.94
C VAL A 32 8.48 8.17 8.98
N LYS A 33 8.45 7.04 9.71
CA LYS A 33 9.42 6.75 10.78
C LYS A 33 10.60 5.90 10.30
N SER A 34 10.41 5.09 9.28
CA SER A 34 11.42 4.19 8.76
C SER A 34 11.21 3.92 7.28
N VAL A 35 12.30 3.49 6.62
CA VAL A 35 12.27 2.94 5.27
C VAL A 35 12.81 1.52 5.34
N CYS A 36 12.02 0.57 4.83
CA CYS A 36 12.37 -0.86 4.84
C CYS A 36 12.69 -1.36 3.43
N LEU A 37 13.75 -2.17 3.33
CA LEU A 37 14.00 -3.02 2.17
C LEU A 37 13.23 -4.32 2.37
N MET A 38 12.24 -4.56 1.51
CA MET A 38 11.39 -5.75 1.55
C MET A 38 11.69 -6.66 0.37
N ARG A 39 11.73 -7.97 0.58
CA ARG A 39 11.68 -8.98 -0.48
C ARG A 39 10.25 -9.44 -0.68
N SER A 40 9.83 -9.60 -1.92
CA SER A 40 8.56 -10.24 -2.28
C SER A 40 8.85 -11.56 -2.99
N ASP A 41 8.46 -12.65 -2.36
CA ASP A 41 8.50 -13.99 -2.93
C ASP A 41 7.08 -14.44 -3.26
N ARG A 42 6.91 -15.28 -4.27
CA ARG A 42 5.62 -15.87 -4.65
C ARG A 42 5.65 -17.36 -4.46
N ASP A 43 4.76 -17.89 -3.64
CA ASP A 43 4.58 -19.31 -3.44
C ASP A 43 3.18 -19.77 -3.89
N ARG A 44 2.80 -21.01 -3.60
CA ARG A 44 1.48 -21.56 -3.95
C ARG A 44 0.33 -20.91 -3.15
N GLY A 45 0.61 -20.29 -2.01
CA GLY A 45 -0.37 -19.63 -1.14
C GLY A 45 -0.56 -18.14 -1.42
N GLY A 46 0.41 -17.48 -2.07
CA GLY A 46 0.30 -16.08 -2.44
C GLY A 46 1.65 -15.37 -2.50
N SER A 47 1.62 -14.05 -2.27
CA SER A 47 2.84 -13.25 -2.12
C SER A 47 3.23 -13.21 -0.64
N VAL A 48 4.47 -13.59 -0.35
CA VAL A 48 5.09 -13.48 0.96
C VAL A 48 6.04 -12.29 0.93
N TYR A 49 5.97 -11.44 1.95
CA TYR A 49 6.84 -10.27 2.09
C TYR A 49 7.73 -10.43 3.31
N THR A 50 9.04 -10.28 3.14
CA THR A 50 10.02 -10.40 4.22
C THR A 50 10.83 -9.13 4.31
N GLU A 51 10.91 -8.53 5.50
CA GLU A 51 11.83 -7.42 5.75
C GLU A 51 13.27 -7.93 5.75
N LEU A 52 14.12 -7.37 4.89
CA LEU A 52 15.55 -7.68 4.83
C LEU A 52 16.37 -6.69 5.66
N HIS A 53 15.94 -5.44 5.68
CA HIS A 53 16.60 -4.36 6.39
C HIS A 53 15.64 -3.19 6.62
N SER A 54 15.87 -2.43 7.70
CA SER A 54 15.13 -1.20 7.97
C SER A 54 16.05 -0.12 8.50
N VAL A 55 15.81 1.11 8.04
CA VAL A 55 16.50 2.31 8.50
C VAL A 55 15.46 3.19 9.19
N ASN A 56 15.69 3.48 10.46
CA ASN A 56 14.89 4.47 11.18
C ASN A 56 15.31 5.88 10.76
N LEU A 57 14.35 6.66 10.30
CA LEU A 57 14.53 8.07 10.05
C LEU A 57 14.50 8.77 11.40
N ARG A 58 15.62 9.38 11.79
CA ARG A 58 15.64 10.25 12.98
C ARG A 58 14.76 11.47 12.68
N ALA A 59 13.93 11.85 13.64
CA ALA A 59 13.15 13.07 13.61
C ALA A 59 14.06 14.30 13.75
#